data_AF-A0A7S9LPI7-F1
#
_entry.id   AF-A0A7S9LPI7-F1
#
_cell.length_a   1.000
_cell.length_b   1.000
_cell.length_c   1.000
_cell.angle_alpha   90.00
_cell.angle_beta   90.00
_cell.angle_gamma   90.00
#
_symmetry.space_group_name_H-M   'P 1'
#
loop_
_entity.id
_entity.type
_entity.pdbx_description
1 polymer ?
#
loop_
_entity_poly.entity_id
_entity_poly.type
_entity_poly.pdbx_seq_one_letter_code
_entity_poly.pdbx_strand_id
1 'polypeptide(L)'
;MRIVNGELVGTPSLPDPENNWGEQEGPTRDRKWLSAFGTHSGKAVMLRTPWQNDGWSDFYEAIKPRPEMDEVWITNGRVNETWQSGFDDRRKPYLHRRWPWPYIFIHPADAEPRGIESGDLVEGYNDTVYVQKGRPVGVEDGELSFTQLMEAGHIDTVEGSFVAVAIVSDEMRPGVTMANFNYPGSLANSVCHAVPDPVSGNYRYKLGRGVIRRVGESPYKHNLVEMSLKPRPMPTGASDDPSLWDINTMIL
;
A
#
# COMPACT_ATOMS: atom_id res chain seq x y z
N MET A 1 2.22 -36.75 0.49
CA MET A 1 2.36 -38.19 0.78
C MET A 1 1.10 -38.87 0.30
N ARG A 2 1.22 -40.02 -0.38
CA ARG A 2 0.08 -40.79 -0.91
C ARG A 2 0.22 -42.26 -0.52
N ILE A 3 -0.87 -43.02 -0.52
CA ILE A 3 -0.84 -44.47 -0.32
C ILE A 3 -0.74 -45.16 -1.68
N VAL A 4 0.19 -46.10 -1.81
CA VAL A 4 0.33 -47.00 -2.98
C VAL A 4 0.49 -48.42 -2.44
N ASN A 5 -0.40 -49.35 -2.81
CA ASN A 5 -0.41 -50.72 -2.28
C ASN A 5 -0.40 -50.81 -0.74
N GLY A 6 -1.06 -49.87 -0.06
CA GLY A 6 -1.12 -49.83 1.41
C GLY A 6 0.09 -49.23 2.12
N GLU A 7 1.11 -48.75 1.40
CA GLU A 7 2.29 -48.07 1.98
C GLU A 7 2.29 -46.55 1.73
N LEU A 8 2.78 -45.77 2.70
CA LEU A 8 2.85 -44.32 2.61
C LEU A 8 4.11 -43.89 1.84
N VAL A 9 3.94 -43.32 0.65
CA VAL A 9 5.02 -42.87 -0.22
C VAL A 9 5.11 -41.34 -0.24
N GLY A 10 6.34 -40.80 -0.19
CA GLY A 10 6.62 -39.38 -0.37
C GLY A 10 6.17 -38.90 -1.74
N THR A 11 5.56 -37.72 -1.82
CA THR A 11 5.15 -37.13 -3.10
C THR A 11 6.21 -36.11 -3.52
N PRO A 12 6.66 -36.11 -4.79
CA PRO A 12 7.42 -35.00 -5.36
C PRO A 12 6.68 -33.67 -5.22
N SER A 13 7.35 -32.56 -5.53
CA SER A 13 6.73 -31.24 -5.53
C SER A 13 5.47 -31.25 -6.40
N LEU A 14 4.39 -30.63 -5.92
CA LEU A 14 3.09 -30.55 -6.61
C LEU A 14 3.16 -30.13 -8.10
N PRO A 15 4.01 -29.17 -8.50
CA PRO A 15 4.12 -28.72 -9.88
C PRO A 15 5.17 -29.47 -10.72
N ASP A 16 5.73 -30.58 -10.23
CA ASP A 16 6.69 -31.38 -11.00
C ASP A 16 5.98 -32.07 -12.19
N PRO A 17 6.35 -31.75 -13.45
CA PRO A 17 5.71 -32.32 -14.64
C PRO A 17 5.99 -33.82 -14.83
N GLU A 18 7.05 -34.35 -14.20
CA GLU A 18 7.39 -35.79 -14.21
C GLU A 18 6.68 -36.56 -13.09
N ASN A 19 5.87 -35.87 -12.27
CA ASN A 19 5.15 -36.50 -11.17
C ASN A 19 4.07 -37.44 -11.72
N ASN A 20 4.32 -38.74 -11.63
CA ASN A 20 3.37 -39.77 -12.03
C ASN A 20 2.35 -40.01 -10.91
N TRP A 21 1.16 -39.42 -11.05
CA TRP A 21 0.08 -39.47 -10.06
C TRP A 21 -0.60 -40.84 -9.91
N GLY A 22 -0.38 -41.78 -10.83
CA GLY A 22 -0.96 -43.14 -10.77
C GLY A 22 -2.51 -43.16 -10.74
N GLU A 23 -3.09 -44.34 -10.52
CA GLU A 23 -4.52 -44.48 -10.19
C GLU A 23 -4.68 -44.29 -8.68
N GLN A 24 -5.61 -43.41 -8.26
CA GLN A 24 -5.78 -43.10 -6.85
C GLN A 24 -6.47 -44.23 -6.09
N GLU A 25 -5.85 -44.74 -5.04
CA GLU A 25 -6.46 -45.70 -4.12
C GLU A 25 -7.30 -45.00 -3.03
N GLY A 26 -8.55 -45.43 -2.82
CA GLY A 26 -9.42 -44.99 -1.72
C GLY A 26 -10.41 -43.85 -2.06
N PRO A 27 -11.07 -43.22 -1.05
CA PRO A 27 -12.09 -42.17 -1.26
C PRO A 27 -11.49 -40.79 -1.62
N THR A 28 -10.18 -40.73 -1.88
CA THR A 28 -9.48 -39.50 -2.21
C THR A 28 -9.71 -39.16 -3.67
N ARG A 29 -10.05 -37.90 -3.97
CA ARG A 29 -10.24 -37.40 -5.33
C ARG A 29 -9.26 -36.27 -5.60
N ASP A 30 -8.49 -36.39 -6.67
CA ASP A 30 -7.68 -35.30 -7.18
C ASP A 30 -8.57 -34.10 -7.52
N ARG A 31 -8.25 -32.98 -6.85
CA ARG A 31 -8.94 -31.74 -7.11
C ARG A 31 -8.31 -31.09 -8.34
N LYS A 32 -9.15 -30.63 -9.27
CA LYS A 32 -8.74 -29.96 -10.52
C LYS A 32 -7.66 -28.87 -10.32
N TRP A 33 -7.66 -28.16 -9.19
CA TRP A 33 -6.69 -27.10 -8.90
C TRP A 33 -5.24 -27.60 -8.76
N LEU A 34 -5.03 -28.90 -8.59
CA LEU A 34 -3.69 -29.50 -8.47
C LEU A 34 -2.95 -29.56 -9.82
N SER A 35 -3.67 -29.67 -10.93
CA SER A 35 -3.09 -29.90 -12.26
C SER A 35 -3.60 -28.94 -13.34
N ALA A 36 -4.56 -28.07 -13.02
CA ALA A 36 -5.15 -27.13 -13.95
C ALA A 36 -5.50 -25.80 -13.29
N PHE A 37 -5.49 -24.73 -14.09
CA PHE A 37 -5.95 -23.42 -13.64
C PHE A 37 -7.45 -23.43 -13.36
N GLY A 38 -7.90 -22.55 -12.47
CA GLY A 38 -9.32 -22.37 -12.09
C GLY A 38 -10.23 -21.82 -13.19
N THR A 39 -9.79 -21.85 -14.45
CA THR A 39 -10.52 -21.36 -15.63
C THR A 39 -11.37 -22.47 -16.25
N HIS A 40 -12.32 -22.10 -17.11
CA HIS A 40 -13.15 -23.08 -17.83
C HIS A 40 -12.32 -24.08 -18.64
N SER A 41 -11.28 -23.60 -19.33
CA SER A 41 -10.39 -24.41 -20.16
C SER A 41 -9.29 -25.14 -19.37
N GLY A 42 -9.09 -24.82 -18.09
CA GLY A 42 -7.96 -25.32 -17.29
C GLY A 42 -6.62 -24.68 -17.63
N LYS A 43 -6.57 -23.72 -18.56
CA LYS A 43 -5.36 -23.00 -18.99
C LYS A 43 -5.28 -21.60 -18.36
N ALA A 44 -4.07 -21.06 -18.20
CA ALA A 44 -3.88 -19.67 -17.80
C ALA A 44 -4.47 -18.71 -18.84
N VAL A 45 -5.06 -17.61 -18.37
CA VAL A 45 -5.53 -16.51 -19.22
C VAL A 45 -4.55 -15.36 -19.09
N MET A 46 -3.90 -14.99 -20.20
CA MET A 46 -3.06 -13.81 -20.26
C MET A 46 -3.94 -12.57 -20.45
N LEU A 47 -3.81 -11.59 -19.57
CA LEU A 47 -4.58 -10.35 -19.61
C LEU A 47 -3.71 -9.22 -20.20
N ARG A 48 -4.25 -8.51 -21.19
CA ARG A 48 -3.63 -7.30 -21.73
C ARG A 48 -4.11 -6.10 -20.92
N THR A 49 -3.20 -5.42 -20.25
CA THR A 49 -3.49 -4.27 -19.38
C THR A 49 -2.70 -3.04 -19.82
N PRO A 50 -3.13 -2.35 -20.90
CA PRO A 50 -2.45 -1.15 -21.37
C PRO A 50 -2.60 -0.01 -20.35
N TRP A 51 -1.60 0.88 -20.29
CA TRP A 51 -1.66 2.07 -19.43
C TRP A 51 -2.83 2.99 -19.80
N GLN A 52 -3.13 3.10 -21.10
CA GLN A 52 -4.19 3.93 -21.69
C GLN A 52 -5.61 3.39 -21.43
N ASN A 53 -5.79 2.56 -20.41
CA ASN A 53 -7.12 2.10 -20.04
C ASN A 53 -7.83 3.25 -19.30
N ASP A 54 -8.97 3.68 -19.83
CA ASP A 54 -9.79 4.76 -19.28
C ASP A 54 -10.21 4.52 -17.82
N GLY A 55 -10.17 3.29 -17.31
CA GLY A 55 -10.40 3.02 -15.89
C GLY A 55 -9.25 3.42 -14.96
N TRP A 56 -8.08 3.80 -15.50
CA TRP A 56 -6.87 4.13 -14.73
C TRP A 56 -6.22 5.44 -15.13
N SER A 57 -5.96 5.66 -16.43
CA SER A 57 -5.11 6.78 -16.87
C SER A 57 -5.73 8.14 -16.56
N ASP A 58 -7.04 8.29 -16.73
CA ASP A 58 -7.72 9.56 -16.47
C ASP A 58 -7.71 9.94 -14.98
N PHE A 59 -7.94 8.97 -14.11
CA PHE A 59 -7.86 9.12 -12.67
C PHE A 59 -6.45 9.47 -12.24
N TYR A 60 -5.44 8.73 -12.74
CA TYR A 60 -4.03 9.02 -12.44
C TYR A 60 -3.64 10.45 -12.81
N GLU A 61 -4.05 10.93 -13.99
CA GLU A 61 -3.77 12.30 -14.41
C GLU A 61 -4.44 13.34 -13.49
N ALA A 62 -5.64 13.06 -12.99
CA ALA A 62 -6.34 13.94 -12.06
C ALA A 62 -5.72 14.00 -10.65
N ILE A 63 -5.08 12.91 -10.22
CA ILE A 63 -4.62 12.70 -8.83
C ILE A 63 -3.09 12.73 -8.64
N LYS A 64 -2.30 12.84 -9.71
CA LYS A 64 -0.85 13.00 -9.57
C LYS A 64 -0.49 14.28 -8.78
N PRO A 65 0.55 14.28 -7.95
CA PRO A 65 1.01 15.49 -7.26
C PRO A 65 1.27 16.63 -8.24
N ARG A 66 0.80 17.82 -7.87
CA ARG A 66 0.95 19.08 -8.59
C ARG A 66 2.28 19.75 -8.21
N PRO A 67 3.29 19.80 -9.10
CA PRO A 67 4.57 20.43 -8.80
C PRO A 67 4.44 21.92 -8.47
N GLU A 68 3.48 22.61 -9.07
CA GLU A 68 3.20 24.03 -8.85
C GLU A 68 2.67 24.33 -7.45
N MET A 69 2.13 23.33 -6.75
CA MET A 69 1.65 23.42 -5.37
C MET A 69 2.64 22.82 -4.36
N ASP A 70 3.82 22.37 -4.82
CA ASP A 70 4.81 21.65 -4.01
C ASP A 70 4.24 20.38 -3.33
N GLU A 71 3.36 19.68 -4.04
CA GLU A 71 2.75 18.44 -3.56
C GLU A 71 3.68 17.24 -3.70
N VAL A 72 3.53 16.31 -2.76
CA VAL A 72 4.18 15.00 -2.76
C VAL A 72 3.13 13.90 -2.72
N TRP A 73 3.54 12.67 -3.05
CA TRP A 73 2.71 11.50 -2.76
C TRP A 73 2.65 11.29 -1.25
N ILE A 74 1.43 11.19 -0.71
CA ILE A 74 1.14 10.78 0.66
C ILE A 74 0.58 9.37 0.59
N THR A 75 1.48 8.39 0.44
CA THR A 75 1.09 7.00 0.58
C THR A 75 0.91 6.67 2.06
N ASN A 76 0.31 5.52 2.33
CA ASN A 76 0.13 5.04 3.69
C ASN A 76 0.43 3.56 3.77
N GLY A 77 0.69 3.06 4.96
CA GLY A 77 1.06 1.66 5.09
C GLY A 77 1.12 1.18 6.53
N ARG A 78 1.66 -0.02 6.69
CA ARG A 78 1.75 -0.71 7.98
C ARG A 78 3.17 -0.54 8.50
N VAL A 79 3.29 -0.57 9.82
CA VAL A 79 4.54 -0.86 10.51
C VAL A 79 4.43 -2.22 11.16
N ASN A 80 5.57 -2.88 11.32
CA ASN A 80 5.63 -4.25 11.82
C ASN A 80 4.99 -4.42 13.21
N GLU A 81 5.08 -3.40 14.06
CA GLU A 81 4.66 -3.51 15.46
C GLU A 81 3.17 -3.21 15.70
N THR A 82 2.46 -2.68 14.69
CA THR A 82 1.04 -2.29 14.84
C THR A 82 0.14 -3.19 14.00
N TRP A 83 -0.76 -3.89 14.67
CA TRP A 83 -1.78 -4.70 14.04
C TRP A 83 -2.98 -3.85 13.62
N GLN A 84 -3.17 -3.74 12.30
CA GLN A 84 -4.32 -3.06 11.69
C GLN A 84 -4.52 -1.63 12.24
N SER A 85 -5.71 -1.30 12.77
CA SER A 85 -6.00 0.01 13.36
C SER A 85 -5.35 0.22 14.74
N GLY A 86 -4.58 -0.75 15.23
CA GLY A 86 -3.99 -0.71 16.56
C GLY A 86 -5.03 -0.81 17.69
N PHE A 87 -6.25 -1.27 17.39
CA PHE A 87 -7.34 -1.33 18.38
C PHE A 87 -6.99 -2.13 19.64
N ASP A 88 -6.14 -3.16 19.50
CA ASP A 88 -5.61 -3.95 20.60
C ASP A 88 -4.26 -3.41 21.11
N ASP A 89 -3.38 -3.05 20.19
CA ASP A 89 -2.01 -2.65 20.53
C ASP A 89 -1.92 -1.33 21.29
N ARG A 90 -2.87 -0.41 21.07
CA ARG A 90 -2.94 0.85 21.83
C ARG A 90 -3.28 0.64 23.31
N ARG A 91 -3.82 -0.52 23.67
CA ARG A 91 -4.07 -0.91 25.08
C ARG A 91 -2.85 -1.56 25.74
N LYS A 92 -1.81 -1.90 24.97
CA LYS A 92 -0.57 -2.50 25.47
C LYS A 92 0.46 -1.38 25.71
N PRO A 93 0.86 -1.11 26.97
CA PRO A 93 1.70 0.06 27.26
C PRO A 93 3.01 0.12 26.47
N TYR A 94 3.64 -1.03 26.20
CA TYR A 94 4.92 -1.08 25.47
C TYR A 94 4.77 -0.76 23.97
N LEU A 95 3.66 -1.17 23.32
CA LEU A 95 3.40 -0.83 21.91
C LEU A 95 2.90 0.60 21.78
N HIS A 96 1.98 1.01 22.66
CA HIS A 96 1.46 2.37 22.65
C HIS A 96 2.57 3.40 22.91
N ARG A 97 3.52 3.09 23.81
CA ARG A 97 4.68 3.95 24.04
C ARG A 97 5.57 4.13 22.81
N ARG A 98 5.69 3.11 21.96
CA ARG A 98 6.47 3.20 20.71
C ARG A 98 5.75 4.06 19.66
N TRP A 99 4.43 4.01 19.61
CA TRP A 99 3.58 4.74 18.66
C TRP A 99 2.42 5.46 19.36
N PRO A 100 2.71 6.50 20.18
CA PRO A 100 1.69 7.21 20.93
C PRO A 100 0.87 8.14 20.03
N TRP A 101 1.44 8.58 18.91
CA TRP A 101 0.82 9.42 17.87
C TRP A 101 1.13 8.84 16.48
N PRO A 102 0.33 9.11 15.42
CA PRO A 102 0.67 8.69 14.07
C PRO A 102 1.99 9.30 13.61
N TYR A 103 2.68 8.56 12.76
CA TYR A 103 3.93 8.94 12.13
C TYR A 103 3.73 9.19 10.63
N ILE A 104 4.68 9.92 10.06
CA ILE A 104 4.88 10.01 8.62
C ILE A 104 6.38 9.97 8.32
N PHE A 105 6.78 9.08 7.41
CA PHE A 105 8.15 9.01 6.93
C PHE A 105 8.34 9.95 5.74
N ILE A 106 9.37 10.77 5.80
CA ILE A 106 9.67 11.82 4.82
C ILE A 106 11.14 11.70 4.42
N HIS A 107 11.43 11.76 3.12
CA HIS A 107 12.81 11.74 2.64
C HIS A 107 13.55 13.04 3.03
N PRO A 108 14.85 12.99 3.39
CA PRO A 108 15.63 14.18 3.77
C PRO A 108 15.56 15.32 2.74
N ALA A 109 15.64 15.01 1.44
CA ALA A 109 15.55 16.01 0.37
C ALA A 109 14.18 16.71 0.27
N ASP A 110 13.11 16.11 0.79
CA ASP A 110 11.79 16.74 0.87
C ASP A 110 11.64 17.51 2.19
N ALA A 111 12.25 17.00 3.28
CA ALA A 111 12.14 17.56 4.62
C ALA A 111 12.98 18.85 4.81
N GLU A 112 14.22 18.86 4.32
CA GLU A 112 15.17 19.97 4.49
C GLU A 112 14.65 21.31 3.92
N PRO A 113 14.13 21.38 2.67
CA PRO A 113 13.57 22.62 2.13
C PRO A 113 12.33 23.12 2.90
N ARG A 114 11.62 22.20 3.57
CA ARG A 114 10.41 22.48 4.36
C ARG A 114 10.73 22.78 5.83
N GLY A 115 12.01 22.76 6.23
CA GLY A 115 12.45 22.96 7.61
C GLY A 115 11.90 21.91 8.57
N ILE A 116 11.65 20.69 8.10
CA ILE A 116 11.09 19.58 8.88
C ILE A 116 12.23 18.73 9.43
N GLU A 117 12.22 18.51 10.74
CA GLU A 117 13.11 17.58 11.41
C GLU A 117 12.33 16.37 11.97
N SER A 118 13.05 15.27 12.21
CA SER A 118 12.50 14.14 12.94
C SER A 118 11.97 14.59 14.31
N GLY A 119 10.73 14.22 14.61
CA GLY A 119 10.05 14.58 15.85
C GLY A 119 9.22 15.86 15.76
N ASP A 120 9.25 16.60 14.66
CA ASP A 120 8.28 17.67 14.43
C ASP A 120 6.88 17.12 14.17
N LEU A 121 5.85 17.88 14.56
CA LEU A 121 4.49 17.67 14.06
C LEU A 121 4.38 18.30 12.67
N VAL A 122 3.86 17.52 11.73
CA VAL A 122 3.58 17.95 10.37
C VAL A 122 2.13 17.69 10.02
N GLU A 123 1.55 18.62 9.26
CA GLU A 123 0.24 18.47 8.63
C GLU A 123 0.45 17.97 7.21
N GLY A 124 -0.23 16.87 6.85
CA GLY A 124 -0.46 16.51 5.47
C GLY A 124 -1.81 17.05 5.04
N TYR A 125 -1.84 17.93 4.06
CA TYR A 125 -3.05 18.62 3.59
C TYR A 125 -3.27 18.39 2.09
N ASN A 126 -4.48 18.02 1.71
CA ASN A 126 -4.93 17.89 0.32
C ASN A 126 -6.18 18.75 0.14
N ASP A 127 -6.09 19.76 -0.72
CA ASP A 127 -7.19 20.66 -1.06
C ASP A 127 -8.22 20.03 -2.02
N THR A 128 -7.87 18.90 -2.65
CA THR A 128 -8.61 18.32 -3.76
C THR A 128 -8.74 16.81 -3.59
N VAL A 129 -9.49 16.37 -2.58
CA VAL A 129 -9.84 14.96 -2.37
C VAL A 129 -11.13 14.64 -3.12
N TYR A 130 -11.01 13.91 -4.24
CA TYR A 130 -12.16 13.36 -4.94
C TYR A 130 -12.90 12.28 -4.14
N VAL A 131 -14.22 12.40 -4.07
CA VAL A 131 -15.14 11.46 -3.40
C VAL A 131 -16.27 11.10 -4.35
N GLN A 132 -16.38 9.82 -4.72
CA GLN A 132 -17.47 9.37 -5.58
C GLN A 132 -18.79 9.25 -4.80
N LYS A 133 -19.88 9.74 -5.39
CA LYS A 133 -21.24 9.66 -4.87
C LYS A 133 -22.16 8.87 -5.81
N GLY A 134 -23.07 8.10 -5.23
CA GLY A 134 -24.21 7.54 -5.95
C GLY A 134 -23.93 6.20 -6.65
N ARG A 135 -24.77 5.94 -7.66
CA ARG A 135 -25.13 4.73 -8.45
C ARG A 135 -24.17 3.52 -8.52
N PRO A 136 -24.68 2.31 -8.84
CA PRO A 136 -23.83 1.16 -9.14
C PRO A 136 -22.93 1.45 -10.34
N VAL A 137 -21.63 1.19 -10.17
CA VAL A 137 -20.59 1.39 -11.19
C VAL A 137 -20.79 0.43 -12.36
N GLY A 138 -20.72 0.94 -13.60
CA GLY A 138 -20.60 0.14 -14.81
C GLY A 138 -21.92 -0.38 -15.39
N VAL A 139 -23.02 0.32 -15.14
CA VAL A 139 -24.33 0.04 -15.77
C VAL A 139 -24.47 0.81 -17.08
N GLU A 140 -24.07 2.09 -17.08
CA GLU A 140 -24.12 2.96 -18.25
C GLU A 140 -22.72 3.14 -18.85
N ASP A 141 -22.67 3.42 -20.16
CA ASP A 141 -21.43 3.74 -20.84
C ASP A 141 -20.76 4.93 -20.16
N GLY A 142 -19.45 4.83 -19.91
CA GLY A 142 -18.71 5.92 -19.27
C GLY A 142 -18.59 5.86 -17.76
N GLU A 143 -19.41 5.08 -17.07
CA GLU A 143 -19.37 4.98 -15.59
C GLU A 143 -18.10 4.30 -15.05
N LEU A 144 -17.24 3.79 -15.94
CA LEU A 144 -15.91 3.27 -15.60
C LEU A 144 -14.80 4.34 -15.71
N SER A 145 -15.07 5.50 -16.33
CA SER A 145 -14.12 6.60 -16.48
C SER A 145 -14.31 7.62 -15.36
N PHE A 146 -13.20 8.02 -14.72
CA PHE A 146 -13.21 9.09 -13.74
C PHE A 146 -13.68 10.42 -14.35
N THR A 147 -13.21 10.76 -15.54
CA THR A 147 -13.57 12.02 -16.22
C THR A 147 -15.07 12.11 -16.46
N GLN A 148 -15.68 11.04 -16.97
CA GLN A 148 -17.12 11.04 -17.25
C GLN A 148 -17.95 11.08 -15.95
N LEU A 149 -17.50 10.40 -14.89
CA LEU A 149 -18.12 10.52 -13.56
C LEU A 149 -18.04 11.95 -13.02
N MET A 150 -16.92 12.65 -13.23
CA MET A 150 -16.76 14.05 -12.85
C MET A 150 -17.72 14.97 -13.64
N GLU A 151 -17.79 14.81 -14.97
CA GLU A 151 -18.67 15.59 -15.85
C GLU A 151 -20.16 15.37 -15.54
N ALA A 152 -20.54 14.15 -15.18
CA ALA A 152 -21.91 13.79 -14.78
C ALA A 152 -22.28 14.26 -13.36
N GLY A 153 -21.33 14.86 -12.61
CA GLY A 153 -21.57 15.33 -11.24
C GLY A 153 -21.62 14.22 -10.18
N HIS A 154 -20.98 13.08 -10.45
CA HIS A 154 -20.86 11.95 -9.52
C HIS A 154 -19.60 12.00 -8.65
N ILE A 155 -18.72 12.99 -8.87
CA ILE A 155 -17.53 13.21 -8.06
C ILE A 155 -17.65 14.54 -7.32
N ASP A 156 -17.55 14.45 -6.00
CA ASP A 156 -17.35 15.60 -5.13
C ASP A 156 -15.87 15.89 -4.94
N THR A 157 -15.55 17.17 -4.74
CA THR A 157 -14.23 17.60 -4.27
C THR A 157 -14.36 18.10 -2.84
N VAL A 158 -13.59 17.50 -1.93
CA VAL A 158 -13.50 17.91 -0.53
C VAL A 158 -12.05 18.15 -0.14
N GLU A 159 -11.83 18.80 1.00
CA GLU A 159 -10.49 18.94 1.58
C GLU A 159 -10.24 17.83 2.62
N GLY A 160 -8.98 17.43 2.76
CA GLY A 160 -8.55 16.44 3.74
C GLY A 160 -7.27 16.88 4.44
N SER A 161 -7.16 16.60 5.75
CA SER A 161 -5.94 16.83 6.49
C SER A 161 -5.74 15.87 7.65
N PHE A 162 -4.47 15.67 8.02
CA PHE A 162 -4.08 14.93 9.21
C PHE A 162 -2.77 15.50 9.76
N VAL A 163 -2.53 15.27 11.05
CA VAL A 163 -1.30 15.69 11.74
C VAL A 163 -0.56 14.46 12.26
N ALA A 164 0.70 14.32 11.88
CA ALA A 164 1.56 13.21 12.28
C ALA A 164 2.93 13.70 12.75
N VAL A 165 3.66 12.85 13.48
CA VAL A 165 5.05 13.09 13.83
C VAL A 165 5.93 12.70 12.64
N ALA A 166 6.75 13.63 12.17
CA ALA A 166 7.71 13.39 11.10
C ALA A 166 8.83 12.47 11.58
N ILE A 167 9.18 11.50 10.75
CA ILE A 167 10.41 10.71 10.85
C ILE A 167 11.14 10.90 9.54
N VAL A 168 12.25 11.64 9.58
CA VAL A 168 13.09 11.88 8.42
C VAL A 168 13.99 10.67 8.19
N SER A 169 13.85 10.01 7.04
CA SER A 169 14.62 8.82 6.68
C SER A 169 14.73 8.69 5.17
N ASP A 170 15.89 8.24 4.71
CA ASP A 170 16.21 7.89 3.32
C ASP A 170 15.56 6.59 2.81
N GLU A 171 14.76 5.91 3.65
CA GLU A 171 14.01 4.71 3.25
C GLU A 171 12.88 5.02 2.23
N MET A 172 12.46 6.28 2.16
CA MET A 172 11.48 6.77 1.20
C MET A 172 12.16 7.35 -0.04
N ARG A 173 11.53 7.26 -1.21
CA ARG A 173 12.01 7.98 -2.39
C ARG A 173 11.65 9.47 -2.27
N PRO A 174 12.48 10.40 -2.79
CA PRO A 174 12.09 11.80 -2.92
C PRO A 174 10.73 11.96 -3.62
N GLY A 175 9.90 12.88 -3.12
CA GLY A 175 8.53 13.11 -3.59
C GLY A 175 7.50 12.07 -3.12
N VAL A 176 7.89 11.13 -2.25
CA VAL A 176 6.99 10.10 -1.70
C VAL A 176 7.13 10.03 -0.19
N THR A 177 6.01 10.12 0.51
CA THR A 177 5.92 9.98 1.97
C THR A 177 5.06 8.79 2.35
N MET A 178 5.30 8.19 3.51
CA MET A 178 4.49 7.07 4.01
C MET A 178 3.94 7.39 5.40
N ALA A 179 2.62 7.53 5.50
CA ALA A 179 1.91 7.86 6.73
C ALA A 179 1.23 6.63 7.38
N ASN A 180 0.95 6.74 8.68
CA ASN A 180 0.07 5.80 9.38
C ASN A 180 -1.38 5.96 8.89
N PHE A 181 -1.94 4.89 8.31
CA PHE A 181 -3.19 4.94 7.54
C PHE A 181 -4.45 5.29 8.34
N ASN A 182 -4.63 4.75 9.55
CA ASN A 182 -5.95 4.78 10.23
C ASN A 182 -5.84 5.04 11.74
N TYR A 183 -4.96 5.97 12.14
CA TYR A 183 -4.87 6.38 13.54
C TYR A 183 -6.09 7.24 13.95
N PRO A 184 -6.85 6.85 14.99
CA PRO A 184 -8.04 7.60 15.39
C PRO A 184 -7.75 9.05 15.79
N GLY A 185 -8.47 9.99 15.17
CA GLY A 185 -8.31 11.44 15.37
C GLY A 185 -7.32 12.11 14.42
N SER A 186 -6.51 11.35 13.69
CA SER A 186 -5.59 11.89 12.68
C SER A 186 -5.30 10.83 11.61
N LEU A 187 -6.20 10.77 10.63
CA LEU A 187 -6.31 9.68 9.67
C LEU A 187 -5.61 10.07 8.37
N ALA A 188 -4.50 9.45 8.00
CA ALA A 188 -3.86 9.73 6.70
C ALA A 188 -4.75 9.34 5.51
N ASN A 189 -5.72 8.43 5.70
CA ASN A 189 -6.74 8.15 4.70
C ASN A 189 -7.62 9.36 4.35
N SER A 190 -7.66 10.41 5.17
CA SER A 190 -8.42 11.64 4.89
C SER A 190 -7.92 12.39 3.66
N VAL A 191 -6.64 12.26 3.30
CA VAL A 191 -6.05 12.88 2.10
C VAL A 191 -6.09 11.96 0.87
N CYS A 192 -6.68 10.76 1.01
CA CYS A 192 -6.80 9.78 -0.06
C CYS A 192 -8.16 9.90 -0.75
N HIS A 193 -8.17 9.79 -2.08
CA HIS A 193 -9.39 9.83 -2.87
C HIS A 193 -10.31 8.64 -2.56
N ALA A 194 -11.59 8.93 -2.33
CA ALA A 194 -12.65 7.94 -2.17
C ALA A 194 -13.32 7.64 -3.52
N VAL A 195 -12.49 7.29 -4.50
CA VAL A 195 -12.91 6.82 -5.83
C VAL A 195 -12.47 5.36 -5.96
N PRO A 196 -13.42 4.40 -5.96
CA PRO A 196 -13.08 2.98 -6.10
C PRO A 196 -12.56 2.66 -7.51
N ASP A 197 -11.78 1.59 -7.58
CA ASP A 197 -11.47 0.95 -8.84
C ASP A 197 -12.76 0.44 -9.52
N PRO A 198 -13.02 0.77 -10.79
CA PRO A 198 -14.32 0.53 -11.40
C PRO A 198 -14.59 -0.95 -11.69
N VAL A 199 -13.56 -1.81 -11.66
CA VAL A 199 -13.71 -3.26 -11.87
C VAL A 199 -13.89 -4.00 -10.54
N SER A 200 -13.06 -3.69 -9.55
CA SER A 200 -13.04 -4.43 -8.27
C SER A 200 -13.84 -3.78 -7.14
N GLY A 201 -14.22 -2.50 -7.29
CA GLY A 201 -14.85 -1.72 -6.22
C GLY A 201 -13.90 -1.35 -5.08
N ASN A 202 -12.61 -1.68 -5.18
CA ASN A 202 -11.63 -1.41 -4.13
C ASN A 202 -11.12 0.02 -4.19
N TYR A 203 -11.10 0.70 -3.03
CA TYR A 203 -10.51 2.02 -2.93
C TYR A 203 -9.00 2.02 -3.13
N ARG A 204 -8.51 3.08 -3.78
CA ARG A 204 -7.12 3.24 -4.18
C ARG A 204 -6.29 3.99 -3.12
N TYR A 205 -6.28 3.46 -1.89
CA TYR A 205 -5.69 4.12 -0.72
C TYR A 205 -4.22 4.52 -0.82
N LYS A 206 -3.46 4.01 -1.78
CA LYS A 206 -2.01 4.30 -1.90
C LYS A 206 -1.70 5.55 -2.70
N LEU A 207 -2.73 6.25 -3.15
CA LEU A 207 -2.66 7.38 -4.06
C LEU A 207 -3.16 8.67 -3.40
N GLY A 208 -2.89 8.85 -2.10
CA GLY A 208 -3.03 10.17 -1.49
C GLY A 208 -1.94 11.10 -2.02
N ARG A 209 -2.27 12.38 -2.18
CA ARG A 209 -1.33 13.45 -2.49
C ARG A 209 -1.55 14.62 -1.54
N GLY A 210 -0.61 15.55 -1.49
CA GLY A 210 -0.81 16.80 -0.78
C GLY A 210 0.48 17.49 -0.42
N VAL A 211 0.34 18.60 0.29
CA VAL A 211 1.46 19.39 0.82
C VAL A 211 1.74 18.94 2.25
N ILE A 212 3.03 18.82 2.59
CA ILE A 212 3.48 18.59 3.97
C ILE A 212 3.97 19.90 4.57
N ARG A 213 3.41 20.30 5.72
CA ARG A 213 3.75 21.55 6.41
C ARG A 213 4.15 21.29 7.85
N ARG A 214 5.19 21.97 8.33
CA ARG A 214 5.57 21.94 9.74
C ARG A 214 4.56 22.71 10.60
N VAL A 215 4.05 22.06 11.63
CA VAL A 215 3.11 22.64 12.62
C VAL A 215 3.84 23.07 13.89
N GLY A 216 4.89 22.36 14.28
CA GLY A 216 5.67 22.67 15.49
C GLY A 216 6.48 21.45 15.96
N GLU A 217 7.03 21.53 17.16
CA GLU A 217 7.69 20.36 17.77
C GLU A 217 6.65 19.44 18.42
N SER A 218 6.80 18.12 18.24
CA SER A 218 5.97 17.18 18.99
C SER A 218 6.47 17.03 20.44
N PRO A 219 5.61 16.56 21.37
CA PRO A 219 6.04 16.17 22.71
C PRO A 219 7.13 15.07 22.72
N TYR A 220 7.33 14.39 21.58
CA TYR A 220 8.24 13.26 21.45
C TYR A 220 9.60 13.64 20.88
N LYS A 221 9.78 14.85 20.35
CA LYS A 221 11.02 15.27 19.67
C LYS A 221 12.26 15.10 20.54
N HIS A 222 12.15 15.50 21.80
CA HIS A 222 13.23 15.44 22.79
C HIS A 222 13.05 14.29 23.79
N ASN A 223 12.02 13.45 23.61
CA ASN A 223 11.71 12.37 24.53
C ASN A 223 12.41 11.06 24.12
N LEU A 224 13.46 10.69 24.86
CA LEU A 224 14.23 9.47 24.61
C LEU A 224 13.57 8.18 25.11
N VAL A 225 12.47 8.27 25.86
CA VAL A 225 11.80 7.12 26.51
C VAL A 225 10.66 6.57 25.65
N GLU A 226 10.12 7.39 24.74
CA GLU A 226 8.94 7.06 23.94
C GLU A 226 9.29 6.81 22.47
N MET A 227 8.57 7.47 21.56
CA MET A 227 8.63 7.27 20.12
C MET A 227 10.04 7.46 19.56
N SER A 228 10.77 6.36 19.35
CA SER A 228 12.09 6.41 18.71
C SER A 228 11.98 6.97 17.29
N LEU A 229 12.78 8.01 17.04
CA LEU A 229 12.85 8.75 15.77
C LEU A 229 14.02 8.30 14.89
N LYS A 230 14.77 7.26 15.31
CA LYS A 230 15.85 6.71 14.51
C LYS A 230 15.29 6.04 13.25
N PRO A 231 16.04 6.06 12.14
CA PRO A 231 15.73 5.26 10.97
C PRO A 231 15.49 3.80 11.35
N ARG A 232 14.50 3.19 10.69
CA ARG A 232 14.10 1.80 10.89
C ARG A 232 14.82 0.77 10.01
N PRO A 233 15.44 1.10 8.87
CA PRO A 233 16.19 0.12 8.10
C PRO A 233 17.22 -0.55 9.00
N MET A 234 17.29 -1.88 8.94
CA MET A 234 18.42 -2.57 9.57
C MET A 234 19.68 -2.07 8.87
N PRO A 235 20.74 -1.71 9.61
CA PRO A 235 22.03 -1.45 8.98
C PRO A 235 22.37 -2.72 8.20
N THR A 236 22.32 -2.63 6.87
CA THR A 236 22.95 -3.62 6.02
C THR A 236 24.42 -3.51 6.40
N GLY A 237 24.90 -4.44 7.23
CA GLY A 237 26.32 -4.53 7.52
C GLY A 237 27.04 -4.46 6.19
N ALA A 238 27.94 -3.49 6.06
CA ALA A 238 28.66 -3.14 4.83
C ALA A 238 28.75 -4.30 3.82
N SER A 239 27.90 -4.22 2.80
CA SER A 239 28.32 -4.55 1.45
C SER A 239 27.70 -3.48 0.57
N ASP A 240 28.53 -2.51 0.18
CA ASP A 240 28.28 -1.61 -0.94
C ASP A 240 28.34 -2.40 -2.26
N ASP A 241 27.72 -3.59 -2.29
CA ASP A 241 27.62 -4.42 -3.46
C ASP A 241 26.19 -4.35 -4.01
N PRO A 242 25.95 -3.51 -5.02
CA PRO A 242 24.66 -3.43 -5.70
C PRO A 242 24.26 -4.76 -6.40
N SER A 243 25.13 -5.78 -6.43
CA SER A 243 24.82 -7.11 -6.99
C SER A 243 23.74 -7.89 -6.24
N LEU A 244 23.47 -7.55 -4.97
CA LEU A 244 22.42 -8.20 -4.16
C LEU A 244 20.99 -7.83 -4.62
N TRP A 245 20.84 -6.81 -5.46
CA TRP A 245 19.59 -6.38 -6.08
C TRP A 245 19.60 -6.51 -7.61
N ASP A 246 20.64 -7.12 -8.20
CA ASP A 246 20.66 -7.40 -9.62
C ASP A 246 19.72 -8.56 -9.94
N ILE A 247 18.63 -8.27 -10.63
CA ILE A 247 17.63 -9.28 -11.02
C ILE A 247 18.24 -10.39 -11.90
N ASN A 248 19.40 -10.13 -12.52
CA ASN A 248 20.10 -11.08 -13.38
C ASN A 248 20.91 -12.12 -12.58
N THR A 249 21.25 -11.89 -11.31
CA THR A 249 21.94 -12.87 -10.46
C THR A 249 20.97 -13.80 -9.73
N MET A 250 19.68 -13.49 -9.69
CA MET A 250 18.64 -14.33 -9.06
C MET A 250 17.99 -15.37 -10.01
N ILE A 251 18.38 -15.40 -11.29
CA ILE A 251 17.91 -16.38 -12.26
C ILE A 251 19.12 -17.09 -12.88
N LEU A 252 19.65 -18.08 -12.16
CA LEU A 252 20.36 -19.25 -12.71
C LEU A 252 20.04 -20.48 -11.84
#